data_AF-A0A8J5ZKA3-F1
#
_entry.id   AF-A0A8J5ZKA3-F1
#
_cell.length_a   1.000
_cell.length_b   1.000
_cell.length_c   1.000
_cell.angle_alpha   90.00
_cell.angle_beta   90.00
_cell.angle_gamma   90.00
#
_symmetry.space_group_name_H-M   'P 1'
#
loop_
_entity.id
_entity.type
_entity.pdbx_description
1 polymer ?
#
loop_
_entity_poly.entity_id
_entity_poly.type
_entity_poly.pdbx_seq_one_letter_code
_entity_poly.pdbx_strand_id
1 'polypeptide(L)'
;MALVVGKDKATGSFAITFADIDLNDGNQDSVSIDGDNEEIEEVKTNVSSSGTSKRKRKNVQESVVDEQIKFVGEQLGKIANALEKFTADKTPHLYEEVMSMGEEGFDDDFLCSVFDYLVSHESEAKAFFS
;
A
#
# COMPACT_ATOMS: atom_id res chain seq x y z
N MET A 1 -51.99 10.27 44.46
CA MET A 1 -51.35 9.03 43.97
C MET A 1 -51.75 8.84 42.50
N ALA A 2 -50.74 8.63 41.64
CA ALA A 2 -50.73 8.23 40.20
C ALA A 2 -51.44 9.16 39.19
N LEU A 3 -50.75 9.92 38.32
CA LEU A 3 -49.85 9.62 37.18
C LEU A 3 -50.58 9.01 35.96
N VAL A 4 -50.80 9.81 34.91
CA VAL A 4 -50.00 9.89 33.64
C VAL A 4 -50.75 9.12 32.55
N VAL A 5 -50.96 9.67 31.35
CA VAL A 5 -50.14 9.59 30.12
C VAL A 5 -50.85 10.56 29.14
N GLY A 6 -50.23 11.44 28.34
CA GLY A 6 -48.90 11.54 27.76
C GLY A 6 -49.12 11.96 26.31
N LYS A 7 -48.95 13.25 25.99
CA LYS A 7 -49.20 13.82 24.67
C LYS A 7 -47.88 13.97 23.92
N ASP A 8 -47.71 13.13 22.90
CA ASP A 8 -46.57 13.13 22.01
C ASP A 8 -46.48 14.44 21.20
N LYS A 9 -45.26 14.95 21.05
CA LYS A 9 -44.89 16.01 20.10
C LYS A 9 -43.43 15.83 19.73
N ALA A 10 -43.18 15.20 18.59
CA ALA A 10 -41.91 15.37 17.89
C ALA A 10 -41.75 16.85 17.47
N THR A 11 -40.66 17.50 17.90
CA THR A 11 -40.23 18.79 17.35
C THR A 11 -38.73 18.72 17.12
N GLY A 12 -38.34 18.44 15.87
CA GLY A 12 -36.95 18.57 15.41
C GLY A 12 -36.76 19.93 14.76
N SER A 13 -35.80 20.71 15.26
CA SER A 13 -35.30 21.95 14.66
C SER A 13 -33.81 21.75 14.39
N PHE A 14 -33.35 22.01 13.16
CA PHE A 14 -31.99 21.77 12.69
C PHE A 14 -31.07 22.99 12.88
N ALA A 15 -30.98 23.52 14.10
CA ALA A 15 -30.05 24.61 14.40
C ALA A 15 -29.00 24.12 15.41
N ILE A 16 -27.84 23.70 14.90
CA ILE A 16 -26.63 23.48 15.70
C ILE A 16 -26.04 24.86 16.03
N THR A 17 -25.97 25.19 17.31
CA THR A 17 -25.22 26.35 17.85
C THR A 17 -24.01 25.83 18.62
N PHE A 18 -22.82 26.34 18.31
CA PHE A 18 -21.49 25.86 18.74
C PHE A 18 -21.14 26.03 20.23
N ALA A 19 -22.12 26.19 21.12
CA ALA A 19 -21.89 26.37 22.56
C ALA A 19 -22.17 25.12 23.42
N ASP A 20 -22.54 23.99 22.80
CA ASP A 20 -22.76 22.71 23.50
C ASP A 20 -22.02 21.58 22.78
N ILE A 21 -20.74 21.41 23.10
CA ILE A 21 -19.97 20.21 22.79
C ILE A 21 -19.38 19.75 24.12
N ASP A 22 -20.06 18.80 24.76
CA ASP A 22 -19.54 18.08 25.91
C ASP A 22 -18.36 17.20 25.46
N LEU A 23 -17.16 17.53 25.95
CA LEU A 23 -15.93 16.83 25.65
C LEU A 23 -15.80 15.66 26.63
N ASN A 24 -16.42 14.52 26.32
CA ASN A 24 -16.20 13.28 27.06
C ASN A 24 -15.95 12.07 26.15
N ASP A 25 -14.69 11.61 26.25
CA ASP A 25 -14.12 10.29 25.99
C ASP A 25 -13.93 9.78 24.54
N GLY A 26 -12.65 9.56 24.18
CA GLY A 26 -12.30 8.40 23.37
C GLY A 26 -11.67 8.61 21.99
N ASN A 27 -10.75 9.57 21.83
CA ASN A 27 -9.66 9.56 20.83
C ASN A 27 -10.06 9.19 19.38
N GLN A 28 -10.45 10.19 18.58
CA GLN A 28 -10.32 10.11 17.13
C GLN A 28 -9.36 11.22 16.68
N ASP A 29 -8.20 10.75 16.25
CA ASP A 29 -7.00 11.51 15.97
C ASP A 29 -7.28 12.62 14.93
N SER A 30 -6.80 13.80 15.27
CA SER A 30 -7.15 15.08 14.68
C SER A 30 -6.69 15.24 13.23
N VAL A 31 -7.61 15.67 12.35
CA VAL A 31 -7.26 16.43 11.14
C VAL A 31 -7.91 17.80 11.24
N SER A 32 -7.17 18.76 11.79
CA SER A 32 -7.55 20.17 11.79
C SER A 32 -7.25 20.79 10.42
N ILE A 33 -8.27 20.86 9.57
CA ILE A 33 -8.31 21.78 8.42
C ILE A 33 -9.20 22.94 8.86
N ASP A 34 -8.56 23.99 9.38
CA ASP A 34 -9.21 25.28 9.56
C ASP A 34 -8.89 26.13 8.31
N GLY A 35 -9.91 26.25 7.46
CA GLY A 35 -9.91 27.07 6.27
C GLY A 35 -10.80 28.29 6.51
N ASP A 36 -10.13 29.43 6.71
CA ASP A 36 -10.51 30.80 6.38
C ASP A 36 -12.02 31.12 6.18
N ASN A 37 -12.60 31.97 7.04
CA ASN A 37 -13.52 33.02 6.57
C ASN A 37 -13.52 34.31 7.43
N GLU A 38 -13.19 35.39 6.75
CA GLU A 38 -13.51 36.81 7.01
C GLU A 38 -15.04 37.02 7.17
N GLU A 39 -15.65 38.03 7.78
CA GLU A 39 -15.34 39.37 8.25
C GLU A 39 -16.59 39.83 9.05
N ILE A 40 -16.45 40.41 10.24
CA ILE A 40 -17.49 41.29 10.81
C ILE A 40 -16.79 42.57 11.27
N GLU A 41 -17.10 43.66 10.56
CA GLU A 41 -16.59 44.99 10.77
C GLU A 41 -16.87 45.51 12.20
N GLU A 42 -15.82 45.80 12.96
CA GLU A 42 -15.83 46.85 13.98
C GLU A 42 -14.67 47.83 13.74
N VAL A 43 -14.98 48.83 12.92
CA VAL A 43 -14.57 50.24 12.94
C VAL A 43 -13.39 50.64 13.89
N LYS A 44 -12.33 51.14 13.22
CA LYS A 44 -11.26 52.07 13.64
C LYS A 44 -10.03 51.49 14.38
N THR A 45 -8.91 51.41 13.64
CA THR A 45 -7.69 52.20 13.88
C THR A 45 -6.76 52.14 12.66
N ASN A 46 -6.16 53.28 12.30
CA ASN A 46 -5.34 53.42 11.10
C ASN A 46 -3.94 52.82 11.32
N VAL A 47 -3.54 51.80 10.56
CA VAL A 47 -2.12 51.50 10.26
C VAL A 47 -1.99 50.85 8.88
N SER A 48 -0.95 51.25 8.16
CA SER A 48 -0.67 51.05 6.73
C SER A 48 -0.70 49.62 6.16
N SER A 49 -1.11 49.57 4.89
CA SER A 49 -0.72 48.71 3.75
C SER A 49 -0.20 47.29 4.00
N SER A 50 -0.82 46.31 3.34
CA SER A 50 -0.06 45.30 2.59
C SER A 50 -0.99 44.57 1.61
N GLY A 51 -0.60 44.53 0.34
CA GLY A 51 -1.36 43.82 -0.70
C GLY A 51 -1.50 42.34 -0.36
N THR A 52 -2.69 41.79 -0.57
CA THR A 52 -2.93 40.35 -0.42
C THR A 52 -2.18 39.62 -1.53
N SER A 53 -0.93 39.28 -1.21
CA SER A 53 -0.07 38.41 -1.99
C SER A 53 -0.81 37.10 -2.22
N LYS A 54 -1.19 36.85 -3.48
CA LYS A 54 -1.71 35.55 -3.91
C LYS A 54 -0.64 34.50 -3.65
N ARG A 55 -0.69 33.88 -2.48
CA ARG A 55 0.22 32.82 -2.07
C ARG A 55 -0.12 31.59 -2.90
N LYS A 56 0.50 31.47 -4.09
CA LYS A 56 0.67 30.17 -4.76
C LYS A 56 1.43 29.27 -3.80
N ARG A 57 0.72 28.39 -3.09
CA ARG A 57 1.34 27.29 -2.36
C ARG A 57 2.01 26.41 -3.43
N LYS A 58 3.34 26.52 -3.57
CA LYS A 58 4.14 25.59 -4.37
C LYS A 58 4.01 24.23 -3.67
N ASN A 59 3.52 23.23 -4.39
CA ASN A 59 3.17 21.93 -3.85
C ASN A 59 4.44 21.19 -3.41
N VAL A 60 4.67 21.11 -2.09
CA VAL A 60 5.80 20.37 -1.48
C VAL A 60 5.47 18.87 -1.36
N GLN A 61 4.21 18.45 -1.57
CA GLN A 61 3.80 17.05 -1.50
C GLN A 61 4.22 16.21 -2.71
N GLU A 62 4.63 16.82 -3.82
CA GLU A 62 5.00 16.11 -5.04
C GLU A 62 6.21 15.19 -4.82
N SER A 63 7.18 15.60 -3.99
CA SER A 63 8.37 14.80 -3.71
C SER A 63 8.10 13.53 -2.90
N VAL A 64 7.11 13.57 -1.98
CA VAL A 64 6.74 12.40 -1.16
C VAL A 64 6.02 11.35 -2.01
N VAL A 65 5.26 11.79 -3.01
CA VAL A 65 4.60 10.89 -3.97
C VAL A 65 5.64 10.27 -4.90
N ASP A 66 6.59 11.06 -5.41
CA ASP A 66 7.66 10.57 -6.28
C ASP A 66 8.58 9.55 -5.59
N GLU A 67 8.92 9.77 -4.32
CA GLU A 67 9.72 8.83 -3.52
C GLU A 67 8.98 7.50 -3.28
N GLN A 68 7.67 7.55 -3.03
CA GLN A 68 6.84 6.35 -2.89
C GLN A 68 6.74 5.58 -4.20
N ILE A 69 6.56 6.26 -5.33
CA ILE A 69 6.52 5.63 -6.66
C ILE A 69 7.86 4.95 -6.96
N LYS A 70 8.98 5.62 -6.68
CA LYS A 70 10.31 5.03 -6.84
C LYS A 70 10.48 3.79 -5.97
N PHE A 71 10.10 3.86 -4.69
CA PHE A 71 10.19 2.72 -3.78
C PHE A 71 9.36 1.51 -4.25
N VAL A 72 8.11 1.74 -4.66
CA VAL A 72 7.25 0.68 -5.19
C VAL A 72 7.84 0.09 -6.48
N GLY A 73 8.39 0.94 -7.37
CA GLY A 73 9.07 0.50 -8.58
C GLY A 73 10.27 -0.42 -8.30
N GLU A 74 11.09 -0.09 -7.30
CA GLU A 74 12.21 -0.93 -6.87
C GLU A 74 11.74 -2.28 -6.30
N GLN A 75 10.70 -2.30 -5.48
CA GLN A 75 10.13 -3.55 -4.95
C GLN A 75 9.55 -4.42 -6.06
N LEU A 76 8.84 -3.81 -7.01
CA LEU A 76 8.29 -4.52 -8.16
C LEU A 76 9.41 -5.12 -9.03
N GLY A 77 10.52 -4.41 -9.21
CA GLY A 77 11.70 -4.93 -9.90
C GLY A 77 12.32 -6.15 -9.20
N LYS A 78 12.37 -6.16 -7.86
CA LYS A 78 12.82 -7.34 -7.09
C LYS A 78 11.89 -8.53 -7.27
N ILE A 79 10.58 -8.31 -7.24
CA ILE A 79 9.58 -9.36 -7.47
C ILE A 79 9.71 -9.92 -8.89
N ALA A 80 9.82 -9.05 -9.90
CA ALA A 80 10.01 -9.47 -11.29
C ALA A 80 11.27 -10.34 -11.47
N ASN A 81 12.40 -9.93 -10.88
CA ASN A 81 13.65 -10.71 -10.92
C ASN A 81 13.50 -12.07 -10.20
N ALA A 82 12.82 -12.11 -9.05
CA ALA A 82 12.56 -13.36 -8.34
C ALA A 82 11.65 -14.30 -9.15
N LEU A 83 10.63 -13.76 -9.82
CA LEU A 83 9.76 -14.53 -10.72
C LEU A 83 10.52 -15.03 -11.94
N GLU A 84 11.36 -14.21 -12.57
CA GLU A 84 12.21 -14.59 -13.69
C GLU A 84 13.12 -15.78 -13.32
N LYS A 85 13.74 -15.73 -12.14
CA LYS A 85 14.54 -16.85 -11.59
C LYS A 85 13.72 -18.09 -11.24
N PHE A 86 12.46 -17.90 -10.82
CA PHE A 86 11.54 -18.99 -10.52
C PHE A 86 11.09 -19.72 -11.80
N THR A 87 10.90 -18.97 -12.89
CA THR A 87 10.52 -19.51 -14.20
C THR A 87 11.71 -19.91 -15.07
N ALA A 88 12.94 -19.69 -14.62
CA ALA A 88 14.12 -20.07 -15.38
C ALA A 88 14.12 -21.59 -15.57
N ASP A 89 13.95 -22.01 -16.82
CA ASP A 89 13.99 -23.42 -17.19
C ASP A 89 15.35 -24.00 -16.80
N LYS A 90 15.34 -24.91 -15.82
CA LYS A 90 16.54 -25.62 -15.33
C LYS A 90 16.86 -26.86 -16.17
N THR A 91 16.02 -27.15 -17.15
CA THR A 91 16.13 -28.27 -18.10
C THR A 91 17.51 -28.41 -18.74
N PRO A 92 18.19 -27.33 -19.21
CA PRO A 92 19.54 -27.48 -19.76
C PRO A 92 20.58 -27.91 -18.72
N HIS A 93 20.45 -27.47 -17.46
CA HIS A 93 21.34 -27.91 -16.38
C HIS A 93 21.14 -29.39 -16.03
N LEU A 94 19.91 -29.91 -16.16
CA LEU A 94 19.60 -31.30 -15.84
C LEU A 94 20.27 -32.28 -16.80
N TYR A 95 20.35 -31.94 -18.08
CA TYR A 95 21.00 -32.81 -19.06
C TYR A 95 22.50 -32.94 -18.79
N GLU A 96 23.18 -31.82 -18.56
CA GLU A 96 24.62 -31.81 -18.26
C GLU A 96 24.93 -32.57 -16.96
N GLU A 97 24.15 -32.35 -15.91
CA GLU A 97 24.34 -33.01 -14.62
C GLU A 97 24.15 -34.54 -14.73
N VAL A 98 23.06 -34.99 -15.36
CA VAL A 98 22.79 -36.42 -15.54
C VAL A 98 23.85 -37.08 -16.42
N MET A 99 24.29 -36.41 -17.50
CA MET A 99 25.32 -36.96 -18.38
C MET A 99 26.71 -37.00 -17.74
N SER A 100 27.00 -36.10 -16.79
CA SER A 100 28.29 -36.11 -16.07
C SER A 100 28.51 -37.39 -15.25
N MET A 101 27.43 -38.06 -14.82
CA MET A 101 27.53 -39.37 -14.17
C MET A 101 28.05 -40.46 -15.12
N GLY A 102 28.00 -40.27 -16.44
CA GLY A 102 28.64 -41.19 -17.39
C GLY A 102 30.15 -41.33 -17.16
N GLU A 103 30.81 -40.31 -16.62
CA GLU A 103 32.23 -40.39 -16.22
C GLU A 103 32.45 -41.36 -15.06
N GLU A 104 31.41 -41.66 -14.28
CA GLU A 104 31.41 -42.62 -13.17
C GLU A 104 31.15 -44.07 -13.64
N GLY A 105 30.95 -44.26 -14.95
CA GLY A 105 30.81 -45.58 -15.59
C GLY A 105 29.36 -46.04 -15.81
N PHE A 106 28.40 -45.12 -15.69
CA PHE A 106 27.01 -45.39 -16.08
C PHE A 106 26.86 -45.40 -17.60
N ASP A 107 25.97 -46.27 -18.09
CA ASP A 107 25.68 -46.41 -19.52
C ASP A 107 24.82 -45.25 -20.03
N ASP A 108 25.13 -44.75 -21.24
CA ASP A 108 24.46 -43.59 -21.82
C ASP A 108 22.95 -43.83 -22.04
N ASP A 109 22.52 -45.05 -22.39
CA ASP A 109 21.10 -45.36 -22.59
C ASP A 109 20.34 -45.34 -21.25
N PHE A 110 21.01 -45.76 -20.17
CA PHE A 110 20.48 -45.64 -18.81
C PHE A 110 20.37 -44.17 -18.39
N LEU A 111 21.40 -43.36 -18.63
CA LEU A 111 21.38 -41.92 -18.31
C LEU A 111 20.30 -41.17 -19.10
N CYS A 112 20.09 -41.51 -20.37
CA CYS A 112 18.97 -40.99 -21.16
C CYS A 112 17.61 -41.33 -20.52
N SER A 113 17.45 -42.57 -20.06
CA SER A 113 16.22 -43.02 -19.37
C SER A 113 15.98 -42.27 -18.05
N VAL A 114 17.04 -42.03 -17.29
CA VAL A 114 16.99 -41.22 -16.06
C VAL A 114 16.62 -39.77 -16.38
N PHE A 115 17.21 -39.19 -17.42
CA PHE A 115 16.88 -37.84 -17.86
C PHE A 115 15.41 -37.71 -18.25
N ASP A 116 14.89 -38.59 -19.12
CA ASP A 116 13.47 -38.59 -19.52
C ASP A 116 12.52 -38.74 -18.32
N TYR A 117 12.91 -39.58 -17.36
CA TYR A 117 12.17 -39.76 -16.12
C TYR A 117 12.19 -38.48 -15.25
N LEU A 118 13.34 -37.83 -15.06
CA LEU A 118 13.45 -36.61 -14.28
C LEU A 118 12.77 -35.41 -14.96
N VAL A 119 12.82 -35.31 -16.28
CA VAL A 119 12.09 -34.30 -17.06
C VAL A 119 10.57 -34.45 -16.89
N SER A 120 10.07 -35.68 -16.81
CA SER A 120 8.66 -35.95 -16.53
C SER A 120 8.27 -35.78 -15.05
N HIS A 121 9.23 -35.81 -14.14
CA HIS A 121 9.03 -35.72 -12.69
C HIS A 121 9.82 -34.55 -12.09
N GLU A 122 9.29 -33.33 -12.24
CA GLU A 122 9.95 -32.10 -11.79
C GLU A 122 10.34 -32.11 -10.29
N SER A 123 9.54 -32.74 -9.42
CA SER A 123 9.86 -32.87 -7.99
C SER A 123 11.10 -33.72 -7.73
N GLU A 124 11.31 -34.75 -8.54
CA GLU A 124 12.45 -35.66 -8.42
C GLU A 124 13.69 -35.02 -9.04
N ALA A 125 13.55 -34.32 -10.17
CA ALA A 125 14.59 -33.47 -10.71
C ALA A 125 15.04 -32.41 -9.68
N LYS A 126 14.10 -31.77 -8.97
CA LYS A 126 14.43 -30.82 -7.90
C LYS A 126 15.19 -31.46 -6.73
N ALA A 127 14.81 -32.68 -6.34
CA ALA A 127 15.49 -33.42 -5.29
C ALA A 127 16.88 -33.91 -5.71
N PHE A 128 17.06 -34.23 -6.99
CA PHE A 128 18.33 -34.64 -7.58
C PHE A 128 19.39 -33.53 -7.52
N PHE A 129 18.97 -32.26 -7.59
CA PHE A 129 19.85 -31.09 -7.42
C PHE A 129 20.02 -30.61 -5.96
N SER A 130 19.48 -31.33 -4.97
CA SER A 130 19.56 -30.94 -3.55
C SER A 130 20.83 -31.43 -2.89
#